data_AF-A0A442SGQ7-F1
#
_entry.id   AF-A0A442SGQ7-F1
#
_cell.length_a   1.000
_cell.length_b   1.000
_cell.length_c   1.000
_cell.angle_alpha   90.00
_cell.angle_beta   90.00
_cell.angle_gamma   90.00
#
_symmetry.space_group_name_H-M   'P 1'
#
loop_
_entity.id
_entity.type
_entity.pdbx_description
1 polymer ?
#
loop_
_entity_poly.entity_id
_entity_poly.type
_entity_poly.pdbx_seq_one_letter_code
_entity_poly.pdbx_strand_id
1 'polypeptide(L)'
;MTASPSSIESAARLRRIATCAREGRPIDPADGHPFADGVDSFFAGMASLDQALGLNAAGRGKSDAKRALLTAERDEALRQLAAHFGTETSGANAEGVHDVHDCLTEFERWRWPDLRGAAVCPPDLSGADALAWTILRGMGGKVWKRRSLADFYRE
;
A
#
# COMPACT_ATOMS: atom_id res chain seq x y z
N MET A 1 20.57 -11.58 18.47
CA MET A 1 20.00 -11.84 17.14
C MET A 1 18.75 -10.98 16.99
N THR A 2 18.90 -9.78 16.43
CA THR A 2 17.76 -8.92 16.10
C THR A 2 17.03 -9.55 14.91
N ALA A 3 15.72 -9.80 15.06
CA ALA A 3 14.91 -10.31 13.95
C ALA A 3 15.07 -9.37 12.75
N SER A 4 15.41 -9.92 11.59
CA SER A 4 15.44 -9.13 10.35
C SER A 4 14.06 -8.48 10.16
N PRO A 5 13.99 -7.16 9.90
CA PRO A 5 12.71 -6.50 9.67
C PRO A 5 11.97 -7.22 8.56
N SER A 6 10.64 -7.31 8.70
CA SER A 6 9.82 -7.90 7.64
C SER A 6 10.02 -7.09 6.36
N SER A 7 9.95 -7.76 5.21
CA SER A 7 10.14 -7.09 3.92
C SER A 7 9.16 -5.93 3.69
N ILE A 8 7.97 -6.01 4.30
CA ILE A 8 6.98 -4.93 4.34
C ILE A 8 7.52 -3.70 5.08
N GLU A 9 8.12 -3.89 6.25
CA GLU A 9 8.68 -2.78 7.04
C GLU A 9 9.85 -2.11 6.31
N SER A 10 10.70 -2.91 5.66
CA SER A 10 11.76 -2.38 4.81
C SER A 10 11.23 -1.48 3.67
N ALA A 11 10.15 -1.90 3.00
CA ALA A 11 9.53 -1.06 1.97
C ALA A 11 8.84 0.19 2.54
N ALA A 12 8.20 0.08 3.71
CA ALA A 12 7.59 1.21 4.40
C ALA A 12 8.64 2.25 4.80
N ARG A 13 9.78 1.81 5.33
CA ARG A 13 10.96 2.64 5.63
C ARG A 13 11.43 3.42 4.40
N LEU A 14 11.66 2.75 3.28
CA LEU A 14 12.09 3.43 2.05
C LEU A 14 11.09 4.49 1.58
N ARG A 15 9.78 4.24 1.77
CA ARG A 15 8.74 5.25 1.46
C ARG A 15 8.77 6.44 2.40
N ARG A 16 9.00 6.23 3.71
CA ARG A 16 9.16 7.32 4.68
C ARG A 16 10.38 8.18 4.33
N ILE A 17 11.53 7.54 4.08
CA ILE A 17 12.77 8.21 3.63
C ILE A 17 12.52 9.03 2.36
N ALA A 18 11.93 8.44 1.33
CA ALA A 18 11.67 9.12 0.06
C ALA A 18 10.69 10.30 0.23
N THR A 19 9.73 10.21 1.15
CA THR A 19 8.80 11.29 1.44
C THR A 19 9.50 12.44 2.15
N CYS A 20 10.28 12.16 3.21
CA CYS A 20 11.09 13.17 3.87
C CYS A 20 12.05 13.87 2.89
N ALA A 21 12.73 13.10 2.03
CA ALA A 21 13.63 13.66 1.02
C ALA A 21 12.93 14.58 0.03
N ARG A 22 11.74 14.22 -0.47
CA ARG A 22 10.95 15.06 -1.39
C ARG A 22 10.46 16.35 -0.74
N GLU A 23 10.09 16.27 0.54
CA GLU A 23 9.55 17.40 1.30
C GLU A 23 10.65 18.26 1.95
N GLY A 24 11.93 17.92 1.78
CA GLY A 24 13.05 18.60 2.42
C GLY A 24 13.06 18.46 3.95
N ARG A 25 12.39 17.45 4.49
CA ARG A 25 12.32 17.19 5.94
C ARG A 25 13.47 16.29 6.40
N PRO A 26 13.90 16.40 7.67
CA PRO A 26 14.86 15.47 8.25
C PRO A 26 14.36 14.02 8.16
N ILE A 27 15.28 13.09 7.86
CA ILE A 27 15.01 11.65 7.90
C ILE A 27 15.18 11.19 9.35
N ASP A 28 14.22 10.42 9.86
CA ASP A 28 14.31 9.80 11.18
C ASP A 28 15.54 8.86 11.24
N PRO A 29 16.43 8.99 12.23
CA PRO A 29 17.57 8.08 12.40
C PRO A 29 17.21 6.59 12.44
N ALA A 30 16.03 6.22 12.95
CA ALA A 30 15.55 4.84 12.97
C ALA A 30 15.30 4.27 11.57
N ASP A 31 15.03 5.14 10.60
CA ASP A 31 14.90 4.80 9.18
C ASP A 31 16.21 5.02 8.41
N GLY A 32 16.92 6.10 8.73
CA GLY A 32 18.13 6.54 8.04
C GLY A 32 19.32 5.61 8.25
N HIS A 33 19.60 5.17 9.49
CA HIS A 33 20.76 4.31 9.75
C HIS A 33 20.66 2.97 9.01
N PRO A 34 19.55 2.22 9.08
CA PRO A 34 19.46 0.96 8.35
C PRO A 34 19.51 1.11 6.83
N PHE A 35 19.05 2.24 6.30
CA PHE A 35 19.19 2.55 4.87
C PHE A 35 20.64 2.80 4.49
N ALA A 36 21.36 3.62 5.27
CA ALA A 36 22.78 3.87 5.05
C ALA A 36 23.60 2.57 5.13
N ASP A 37 23.39 1.76 6.17
CA ASP A 37 24.06 0.47 6.34
C ASP A 37 23.81 -0.48 5.14
N GLY A 38 22.59 -0.48 4.61
CA GLY A 38 22.23 -1.26 3.43
C GLY A 38 22.92 -0.75 2.16
N VAL A 39 22.98 0.56 1.97
CA VAL A 39 23.69 1.18 0.83
C VAL A 39 25.20 0.88 0.89
N ASP A 40 25.80 1.03 2.07
CA ASP A 40 27.22 0.71 2.29
C ASP A 40 27.51 -0.77 2.02
N SER A 41 26.64 -1.67 2.48
CA SER A 41 26.75 -3.12 2.22
C SER A 41 26.68 -3.46 0.73
N PHE A 42 25.83 -2.75 -0.03
CA PHE A 42 25.74 -2.92 -1.48
C PHE A 42 27.02 -2.46 -2.19
N PHE A 43 27.53 -1.27 -1.85
CA PHE A 43 28.78 -0.75 -2.45
C PHE A 43 30.02 -1.54 -2.03
N ALA A 44 30.01 -2.18 -0.86
CA ALA A 44 31.02 -3.13 -0.43
C ALA A 44 30.94 -4.49 -1.16
N GLY A 45 29.92 -4.72 -2.01
CA GLY A 45 29.73 -5.97 -2.74
C GLY A 45 29.24 -7.14 -1.89
N MET A 46 28.72 -6.88 -0.69
CA MET A 46 28.33 -7.91 0.28
C MET A 46 26.95 -8.52 -0.01
N ALA A 47 26.09 -7.81 -0.74
CA ALA A 47 24.74 -8.22 -1.08
C ALA A 47 24.21 -7.47 -2.32
N SER A 48 23.15 -8.00 -2.96
CA SER A 48 22.39 -7.22 -3.93
C SER A 48 21.65 -6.06 -3.25
N LEU A 49 21.28 -5.03 -4.00
CA LEU A 49 20.58 -3.86 -3.43
C LEU A 49 19.28 -4.26 -2.72
N ASP A 50 18.47 -5.14 -3.33
CA ASP A 50 17.23 -5.62 -2.72
C ASP A 50 17.48 -6.42 -1.43
N GLN A 51 18.54 -7.21 -1.39
CA GLN A 51 18.92 -7.94 -0.18
C GLN A 51 19.41 -7.00 0.92
N ALA A 52 20.27 -6.04 0.55
CA ALA A 52 20.86 -5.09 1.48
C ALA A 52 19.81 -4.14 2.08
N LEU A 53 18.79 -3.78 1.31
CA LEU A 53 17.65 -2.98 1.76
C LEU A 53 16.52 -3.83 2.36
N GLY A 54 16.67 -5.15 2.47
CA GLY A 54 15.67 -6.03 3.08
C GLY A 54 14.36 -6.17 2.29
N LEU A 55 14.41 -6.03 0.96
CA LEU A 55 13.26 -6.08 0.04
C LEU A 55 12.99 -7.47 -0.57
N ASN A 56 13.89 -8.42 -0.34
CA ASN A 56 13.74 -9.79 -0.85
C ASN A 56 12.41 -10.41 -0.40
N ALA A 57 11.78 -11.15 -1.31
CA ALA A 57 10.64 -11.99 -0.96
C ALA A 57 11.04 -13.03 0.10
N ALA A 58 10.16 -13.31 1.06
CA ALA A 58 10.39 -14.25 2.16
C ALA A 58 10.48 -15.74 1.74
N GLY A 59 10.78 -16.02 0.46
CA GLY A 59 10.88 -17.37 -0.12
C GLY A 59 10.15 -17.50 -1.45
N ARG A 60 10.35 -18.65 -2.11
CA ARG A 60 9.68 -18.98 -3.39
C ARG A 60 8.16 -18.94 -3.22
N GLY A 61 7.48 -18.16 -4.07
CA GLY A 61 6.01 -18.00 -4.04
C GLY A 61 5.48 -16.98 -3.03
N LYS A 62 6.34 -16.34 -2.22
CA LYS A 62 5.93 -15.22 -1.35
C LYS A 62 5.92 -13.91 -2.14
N SER A 63 5.02 -13.01 -1.79
CA SER A 63 4.99 -11.66 -2.34
C SER A 63 6.30 -10.94 -2.03
N ASP A 64 6.85 -10.22 -3.02
CA ASP A 64 7.93 -9.28 -2.76
C ASP A 64 7.46 -8.15 -1.82
N ALA A 65 8.42 -7.43 -1.24
CA ALA A 65 8.18 -6.34 -0.29
C ALA A 65 7.17 -5.31 -0.82
N LYS A 66 7.27 -4.98 -2.11
CA LYS A 66 6.41 -3.99 -2.78
C LYS A 66 4.97 -4.47 -2.85
N ARG A 67 4.74 -5.70 -3.31
CA ARG A 67 3.38 -6.27 -3.41
C ARG A 67 2.77 -6.46 -2.04
N ALA A 68 3.55 -6.88 -1.05
CA ALA A 68 3.07 -7.01 0.32
C ALA A 68 2.66 -5.65 0.92
N LEU A 69 3.44 -4.60 0.66
CA LEU A 69 3.08 -3.23 1.07
C LEU A 69 1.83 -2.72 0.36
N LEU A 70 1.70 -2.92 -0.96
CA LEU A 70 0.49 -2.52 -1.71
C LEU A 70 -0.77 -3.23 -1.21
N THR A 71 -0.66 -4.49 -0.82
CA THR A 71 -1.75 -5.24 -0.18
C THR A 71 -2.13 -4.61 1.16
N ALA A 72 -1.14 -4.32 2.02
CA ALA A 72 -1.40 -3.70 3.32
C ALA A 72 -2.04 -2.29 3.19
N GLU A 73 -1.53 -1.46 2.27
CA GLU A 73 -2.10 -0.13 1.98
C GLU A 73 -3.53 -0.21 1.45
N ARG A 74 -3.82 -1.18 0.56
CA ARG A 74 -5.17 -1.45 0.07
C ARG A 74 -6.11 -1.84 1.20
N ASP A 75 -5.68 -2.76 2.07
CA ASP A 75 -6.51 -3.28 3.15
C ASP A 75 -6.83 -2.20 4.17
N GLU A 76 -5.85 -1.37 4.50
CA GLU A 76 -6.07 -0.20 5.35
C GLU A 76 -7.01 0.82 4.68
N ALA A 77 -6.79 1.12 3.40
CA ALA A 77 -7.66 2.04 2.66
C ALA A 77 -9.10 1.52 2.54
N LEU A 78 -9.31 0.21 2.39
CA LEU A 78 -10.64 -0.41 2.42
C LEU A 78 -11.34 -0.18 3.76
N ARG A 79 -10.65 -0.41 4.88
CA ARG A 79 -11.20 -0.15 6.23
C ARG A 79 -11.54 1.32 6.44
N GLN A 80 -10.65 2.22 6.01
CA GLN A 80 -10.89 3.66 6.09
C GLN A 80 -12.06 4.12 5.21
N LEU A 81 -12.19 3.55 4.01
CA LEU A 81 -13.30 3.87 3.12
C LEU A 81 -14.63 3.35 3.68
N ALA A 82 -14.67 2.15 4.26
CA ALA A 82 -15.85 1.65 4.97
C ALA A 82 -16.22 2.57 6.15
N ALA A 83 -15.23 2.97 6.96
CA ALA A 83 -15.44 3.91 8.06
C ALA A 83 -15.92 5.29 7.58
N HIS A 84 -15.53 5.72 6.38
CA HIS A 84 -15.99 6.97 5.77
C HIS A 84 -17.50 6.97 5.50
N PHE A 85 -18.07 5.83 5.08
CA PHE A 85 -19.51 5.68 4.87
C PHE A 85 -20.28 5.48 6.17
N GLY A 86 -19.64 4.96 7.22
CA GLY A 86 -20.24 4.84 8.55
C GLY A 86 -21.35 3.79 8.66
N THR A 87 -21.49 2.93 7.66
CA THR A 87 -22.52 1.89 7.54
C THR A 87 -21.96 0.51 7.86
N GLU A 88 -22.83 -0.41 8.27
CA GLU A 88 -22.42 -1.77 8.64
C GLU A 88 -21.89 -2.55 7.43
N THR A 89 -20.81 -3.31 7.62
CA THR A 89 -20.15 -4.11 6.57
C THR A 89 -20.31 -5.62 6.77
N SER A 90 -21.22 -6.05 7.67
CA SER A 90 -21.42 -7.45 8.09
C SER A 90 -22.17 -8.31 7.06
N GLY A 91 -21.63 -8.41 5.84
CA GLY A 91 -22.10 -9.33 4.80
C GLY A 91 -22.24 -8.70 3.42
N ALA A 92 -22.42 -9.55 2.40
CA ALA A 92 -22.40 -9.14 0.99
C ALA A 92 -23.56 -8.22 0.55
N ASN A 93 -24.62 -8.16 1.36
CA ASN A 93 -25.76 -7.30 1.16
C ASN A 93 -25.81 -6.14 2.18
N ALA A 94 -24.76 -5.98 3.01
CA ALA A 94 -24.70 -4.89 3.95
C ALA A 94 -24.51 -3.57 3.20
N GLU A 95 -25.19 -2.52 3.66
CA GLU A 95 -25.19 -1.20 3.01
C GLU A 95 -23.77 -0.68 2.80
N GLY A 96 -22.88 -0.84 3.78
CA GLY A 96 -21.48 -0.41 3.64
C GLY A 96 -20.68 -1.18 2.60
N VAL A 97 -21.01 -2.44 2.32
CA VAL A 97 -20.37 -3.18 1.21
C VAL A 97 -20.86 -2.66 -0.14
N HIS A 98 -22.13 -2.24 -0.23
CA HIS A 98 -22.67 -1.60 -1.42
C HIS A 98 -22.02 -0.23 -1.65
N ASP A 99 -21.99 0.63 -0.63
CA ASP A 99 -21.43 1.97 -0.73
C ASP A 99 -19.96 1.94 -1.16
N VAL A 100 -19.16 1.07 -0.54
CA VAL A 100 -17.76 0.85 -0.94
C VAL A 100 -17.66 0.37 -2.38
N HIS A 101 -18.45 -0.62 -2.76
CA HIS A 101 -18.40 -1.18 -4.12
C HIS A 101 -18.79 -0.15 -5.18
N ASP A 102 -19.84 0.62 -4.93
CA ASP A 102 -20.35 1.61 -5.88
C ASP A 102 -19.38 2.78 -6.02
N CYS A 103 -18.82 3.27 -4.92
CA CYS A 103 -17.74 4.26 -4.93
C CYS A 103 -16.53 3.79 -5.75
N LEU A 104 -16.07 2.55 -5.52
CA LEU A 104 -14.95 1.98 -6.28
C LEU A 104 -15.28 1.81 -7.77
N THR A 105 -16.51 1.40 -8.10
CA THR A 105 -16.96 1.21 -9.49
C THR A 105 -17.07 2.54 -10.23
N GLU A 106 -17.59 3.57 -9.57
CA GLU A 106 -17.67 4.91 -10.14
C GLU A 106 -16.27 5.48 -10.39
N PHE A 107 -15.37 5.35 -9.42
CA PHE A 107 -13.99 5.79 -9.55
C PHE A 107 -13.23 5.02 -10.65
N GLU A 108 -13.38 3.69 -10.71
CA GLU A 108 -12.81 2.83 -11.76
C GLU A 108 -13.26 3.29 -13.15
N ARG A 109 -14.53 3.68 -13.29
CA ARG A 109 -15.10 4.08 -14.57
C ARG A 109 -14.65 5.47 -15.01
N TRP A 110 -14.65 6.44 -14.10
CA TRP A 110 -14.57 7.86 -14.47
C TRP A 110 -13.23 8.53 -14.15
N ARG A 111 -12.44 8.02 -13.20
CA ARG A 111 -11.19 8.65 -12.77
C ARG A 111 -9.96 7.77 -12.99
N TRP A 112 -10.11 6.46 -12.82
CA TRP A 112 -8.98 5.53 -12.91
C TRP A 112 -8.24 5.54 -14.26
N PRO A 113 -8.89 5.61 -15.45
CA PRO A 113 -8.19 5.57 -16.73
C PRO A 113 -7.11 6.65 -16.87
N ASP A 114 -7.38 7.84 -16.34
CA ASP A 114 -6.48 9.00 -16.41
C ASP A 114 -5.42 8.98 -15.30
N LEU A 115 -5.74 8.38 -14.14
CA LEU A 115 -4.90 8.43 -12.94
C LEU A 115 -4.06 7.16 -12.70
N ARG A 116 -4.31 6.07 -13.44
CA ARG A 116 -3.63 4.76 -13.25
C ARG A 116 -2.12 4.78 -13.47
N GLY A 117 -1.62 5.76 -14.23
CA GLY A 117 -0.19 5.93 -14.52
C GLY A 117 0.58 6.64 -13.40
N ALA A 118 -0.11 7.26 -12.45
CA ALA A 118 0.55 8.04 -11.41
C ALA A 118 1.38 7.16 -10.46
N ALA A 119 2.62 7.58 -10.19
CA ALA A 119 3.54 6.86 -9.32
C ALA A 119 3.17 6.98 -7.82
N VAL A 120 2.42 8.01 -7.45
CA VAL A 120 1.90 8.29 -6.11
C VAL A 120 0.46 8.79 -6.24
N CYS A 121 -0.30 8.75 -5.14
CA CYS A 121 -1.67 9.26 -5.15
C CYS A 121 -1.62 10.74 -5.59
N PRO A 122 -2.38 11.15 -6.62
CA PRO A 122 -2.39 12.54 -7.07
C PRO A 122 -2.81 13.47 -5.91
N PRO A 123 -2.10 14.61 -5.72
CA PRO A 123 -2.30 15.48 -4.56
C PRO A 123 -3.64 16.23 -4.56
N ASP A 124 -4.32 16.28 -5.70
CA ASP A 124 -5.65 16.85 -5.88
C ASP A 124 -6.78 15.88 -5.46
N LEU A 125 -6.48 14.60 -5.23
CA LEU A 125 -7.42 13.67 -4.64
C LEU A 125 -7.45 13.81 -3.12
N SER A 126 -8.65 13.74 -2.54
CA SER A 126 -8.85 13.74 -1.09
C SER A 126 -10.05 12.87 -0.70
N GLY A 127 -10.17 12.55 0.60
CA GLY A 127 -11.29 11.77 1.12
C GLY A 127 -11.45 10.41 0.42
N ALA A 128 -12.69 10.09 0.06
CA ALA A 128 -13.05 8.82 -0.59
C ALA A 128 -12.28 8.57 -1.90
N ASP A 129 -12.01 9.61 -2.69
CA ASP A 129 -11.31 9.47 -3.99
C ASP A 129 -9.84 9.06 -3.82
N ALA A 130 -9.15 9.63 -2.82
CA ALA A 130 -7.77 9.25 -2.51
C ALA A 130 -7.69 7.80 -2.00
N LEU A 131 -8.69 7.37 -1.24
CA LEU A 131 -8.83 5.99 -0.77
C LEU A 131 -9.12 5.05 -1.95
N ALA A 132 -10.08 5.38 -2.81
CA ALA A 132 -10.43 4.60 -4.00
C ALA A 132 -9.23 4.40 -4.94
N TRP A 133 -8.44 5.46 -5.17
CA TRP A 133 -7.21 5.35 -5.95
C TRP A 133 -6.21 4.36 -5.34
N THR A 134 -6.01 4.43 -4.01
CA THR A 134 -5.10 3.54 -3.28
C THR A 134 -5.55 2.09 -3.35
N ILE A 135 -6.86 1.86 -3.19
CA ILE A 135 -7.47 0.53 -3.27
C ILE A 135 -7.29 -0.06 -4.67
N LEU A 136 -7.68 0.68 -5.73
CA LEU A 136 -7.55 0.21 -7.11
C LEU A 136 -6.10 -0.05 -7.49
N ARG A 137 -5.15 0.78 -7.04
CA ARG A 137 -3.72 0.53 -7.25
C ARG A 137 -3.29 -0.81 -6.65
N GLY A 138 -3.74 -1.13 -5.44
CA GLY A 138 -3.47 -2.42 -4.79
C GLY A 138 -4.20 -3.61 -5.42
N MET A 139 -5.28 -3.37 -6.18
CA MET A 139 -6.04 -4.41 -6.91
C MET A 139 -5.63 -4.57 -8.38
N GLY A 140 -4.64 -3.80 -8.86
CA GLY A 140 -4.26 -3.80 -10.28
C GLY A 140 -5.28 -3.13 -11.19
N GLY A 141 -6.09 -2.22 -10.64
CA GLY A 141 -7.04 -1.40 -11.36
C GLY A 141 -8.37 -2.08 -11.69
N LYS A 142 -8.74 -3.13 -10.94
CA LYS A 142 -10.02 -3.83 -11.10
C LYS A 142 -10.76 -3.90 -9.78
N VAL A 143 -12.02 -3.51 -9.77
CA VAL A 143 -12.86 -3.60 -8.58
C VAL A 143 -13.17 -5.06 -8.26
N TRP A 144 -13.07 -5.42 -6.98
CA TRP A 144 -13.50 -6.73 -6.50
C TRP A 144 -15.01 -6.88 -6.55
N LYS A 145 -15.48 -8.10 -6.79
CA LYS A 145 -16.91 -8.42 -6.65
C LYS A 145 -17.36 -8.15 -5.21
N ARG A 146 -18.60 -7.68 -5.02
CA ARG A 146 -19.21 -7.45 -3.69
C ARG A 146 -19.00 -8.59 -2.70
N ARG A 147 -19.11 -9.85 -3.16
CA ARG A 147 -18.87 -11.02 -2.30
C ARG A 147 -17.45 -11.04 -1.72
N SER A 148 -16.44 -10.74 -2.53
CA SER A 148 -15.05 -10.71 -2.09
C SER A 148 -14.75 -9.54 -1.14
N LEU A 149 -15.39 -8.38 -1.36
CA LEU A 149 -15.33 -7.28 -0.39
C LEU A 149 -15.96 -7.69 0.95
N ALA A 150 -17.09 -8.39 0.93
CA ALA A 150 -17.72 -8.88 2.15
C ALA A 150 -16.98 -10.04 2.82
N ASP A 151 -16.21 -10.84 2.09
CA ASP A 151 -15.29 -11.82 2.67
C ASP A 151 -14.18 -11.07 3.43
N PHE A 152 -13.59 -10.03 2.82
CA PHE A 152 -12.56 -9.20 3.45
C PHE A 152 -13.01 -8.57 4.78
N TYR A 153 -14.22 -8.02 4.86
CA TYR A 153 -14.70 -7.38 6.10
C TYR A 153 -15.14 -8.35 7.21
N ARG A 154 -15.18 -9.66 6.92
CA ARG A 154 -15.48 -10.68 7.93
C ARG A 154 -14.23 -11.20 8.65
N GLU A 155 -13.05 -10.93 8.10
CA GLU A 155 -11.73 -11.28 8.67
C GLU A 155 -11.23 -10.19 9.62
#